data_AF-A0A0Q8QAC8-F1
#
_entry.id   AF-A0A0Q8QAC8-F1
#
_cell.length_a   1.000
_cell.length_b   1.000
_cell.length_c   1.000
_cell.angle_alpha   90.00
_cell.angle_beta   90.00
_cell.angle_gamma   90.00
#
_symmetry.space_group_name_H-M   'P 1'
#
loop_
_entity.id
_entity.type
_entity.pdbx_description
1 polymer ?
#
loop_
_entity_poly.entity_id
_entity_poly.type
_entity_poly.pdbx_seq_one_letter_code
_entity_poly.pdbx_strand_id
1 'polypeptide(L)'
;MSSTAGLLPRATSLADDTPAERNRVVDLLRASAILVVVLGHWLMAAVHIDGDGALHRGDLLDLASWTQPLTWVLQVMPVFFLVGGYSNALSWRSARRRGEEYGGWLRARLRRLVLPVLPLMVFWAVLAPTAHAAGVDSDLLRIASRASLVPTWFMAAYVVVVALAPLTLRAWERFGWTSIGAGLALGGLVDWVSVSRDLVVVGFLNYLVVWSTVHMLGYAWLDGQLAPVARRVALFVVGLGALYLLTVRGPYAVSMVGVSTDEIDNAFPTRVTQGFLGLMQAGVVLTLEPLLQRLVARRRIWIATVLVNARIMSIYLWHLTMLGVLVAGSMALDGFGLHPVPDTAGWWATRPVYVLVLALLTAGAVAVVGRFESPAPDPRPAPSAVRPVLAMVGVCAGLGALAYLGIARDGVILWYLPLVPIAACVLGGVVRLSGLPGAERDQADARR
;
A
#
# COMPACT_ATOMS: atom_id res chain seq x y z
N MET A 1 -0.76 -29.11 2.28
CA MET A 1 -0.19 -28.91 3.63
C MET A 1 1.35 -28.82 3.66
N SER A 2 2.08 -28.82 2.52
CA SER A 2 3.56 -28.78 2.47
C SER A 2 4.19 -27.36 2.42
N SER A 3 3.39 -26.30 2.21
CA SER A 3 3.89 -24.92 1.99
C SER A 3 4.30 -24.18 3.28
N THR A 4 3.58 -24.41 4.39
CA THR A 4 3.82 -23.75 5.69
C THR A 4 5.02 -24.32 6.45
N ALA A 5 5.29 -25.63 6.29
CA ALA A 5 6.40 -26.32 6.97
C ALA A 5 7.79 -25.82 6.53
N GLY A 6 7.94 -25.30 5.30
CA GLY A 6 9.19 -24.74 4.80
C GLY A 6 9.39 -23.25 5.07
N LEU A 7 8.34 -22.53 5.49
CA LEU A 7 8.40 -21.08 5.75
C LEU A 7 9.05 -20.75 7.09
N LEU A 8 8.77 -21.52 8.14
CA LEU A 8 9.34 -21.31 9.47
C LEU A 8 10.87 -21.56 9.51
N PRO A 9 11.40 -22.66 8.94
CA PRO A 9 12.85 -22.87 8.85
C PRO A 9 13.55 -21.82 8.00
N ARG A 10 12.97 -21.42 6.85
CA ARG A 10 13.52 -20.34 6.01
C ARG A 10 13.45 -18.96 6.67
N ALA A 11 12.38 -18.66 7.40
CA ALA A 11 12.29 -17.41 8.15
C ALA A 11 13.30 -17.39 9.31
N THR A 12 13.58 -18.54 9.92
CA THR A 12 14.60 -18.70 10.96
C THR A 12 16.00 -18.54 10.36
N SER A 13 16.31 -19.20 9.25
CA SER A 13 17.61 -19.04 8.57
C SER A 13 17.82 -17.62 8.05
N LEU A 14 16.79 -16.98 7.46
CA LEU A 14 16.86 -15.57 7.05
C LEU A 14 17.00 -14.63 8.24
N ALA A 15 16.42 -14.95 9.40
CA ALA A 15 16.60 -14.18 10.62
C ALA A 15 18.02 -14.31 11.17
N ASP A 16 18.63 -15.48 11.05
CA ASP A 16 20.00 -15.78 11.47
C ASP A 16 21.04 -15.18 10.50
N ASP A 17 20.74 -15.14 9.19
CA ASP A 17 21.59 -14.57 8.13
C ASP A 17 21.48 -13.04 7.98
N THR A 18 20.57 -12.39 8.71
CA THR A 18 20.40 -10.93 8.59
C THR A 18 21.52 -10.20 9.32
N PRO A 19 22.38 -9.42 8.61
CA PRO A 19 23.46 -8.67 9.26
C PRO A 19 22.93 -7.73 10.35
N ALA A 20 23.63 -7.65 11.48
CA ALA A 20 23.29 -6.77 12.59
C ALA A 20 23.23 -5.27 12.19
N GLU A 21 23.87 -4.92 11.08
CA GLU A 21 23.90 -3.57 10.49
C GLU A 21 22.58 -3.15 9.83
N ARG A 22 21.65 -4.09 9.56
CA ARG A 22 20.33 -3.76 9.01
C ARG A 22 19.44 -3.20 10.11
N ASN A 23 18.93 -1.98 9.92
CA ASN A 23 17.99 -1.36 10.86
C ASN A 23 16.66 -2.16 10.91
N ARG A 24 16.53 -3.05 11.90
CA ARG A 24 15.37 -3.94 12.08
C ARG A 24 14.08 -3.17 12.40
N VAL A 25 14.17 -1.93 12.88
CA VAL A 25 12.99 -1.07 13.15
C VAL A 25 12.29 -0.71 11.85
N VAL A 26 13.03 -0.46 10.77
CA VAL A 26 12.48 -0.20 9.43
C VAL A 26 11.58 -1.35 8.97
N ASP A 27 12.03 -2.59 9.16
CA ASP A 27 11.26 -3.79 8.79
C ASP A 27 10.05 -4.01 9.72
N LEU A 28 10.21 -3.77 11.02
CA LEU A 28 9.11 -3.83 11.99
C LEU A 28 8.01 -2.82 11.63
N LEU A 29 8.37 -1.56 11.40
CA LEU A 29 7.42 -0.51 11.03
C LEU A 29 6.69 -0.82 9.74
N ARG A 30 7.38 -1.38 8.74
CA ARG A 30 6.75 -1.80 7.50
C ARG A 30 5.71 -2.90 7.73
N ALA A 31 6.06 -3.93 8.49
CA ALA A 31 5.16 -5.03 8.82
C ALA A 31 3.97 -4.52 9.63
N SER A 32 4.21 -3.73 10.68
CA SER A 32 3.17 -3.13 11.52
C SER A 32 2.24 -2.24 10.71
N ALA A 33 2.75 -1.39 9.82
CA ALA A 33 1.92 -0.55 8.96
C ALA A 33 0.96 -1.39 8.12
N ILE A 34 1.43 -2.45 7.47
CA ILE A 34 0.55 -3.28 6.65
C ILE A 34 -0.49 -4.04 7.48
N LEU A 35 -0.12 -4.54 8.66
CA LEU A 35 -1.09 -5.17 9.55
C LEU A 35 -2.16 -4.18 10.06
N VAL A 36 -1.76 -2.94 10.38
CA VAL A 36 -2.68 -1.88 10.80
C VAL A 36 -3.62 -1.49 9.65
N VAL A 37 -3.13 -1.35 8.41
CA VAL A 37 -3.98 -1.10 7.24
C VAL A 37 -5.00 -2.21 7.03
N VAL A 38 -4.56 -3.47 7.10
CA VAL A 38 -5.43 -4.64 6.92
C VAL A 38 -6.52 -4.67 7.98
N LEU A 39 -6.14 -4.51 9.25
CA LEU A 39 -7.09 -4.47 10.36
C LEU A 39 -8.04 -3.28 10.23
N GLY A 40 -7.52 -2.11 9.89
CA GLY A 40 -8.29 -0.89 9.66
C GLY A 40 -9.35 -1.09 8.59
N HIS A 41 -8.98 -1.61 7.41
CA HIS A 41 -9.94 -1.90 6.34
C HIS A 41 -11.03 -2.90 6.75
N TRP A 42 -10.67 -3.94 7.51
CA TRP A 42 -11.67 -4.91 8.00
C TRP A 42 -12.63 -4.32 9.02
N LEU A 43 -12.17 -3.39 9.86
CA LEU A 43 -13.00 -2.72 10.87
C LEU A 43 -13.85 -1.59 10.27
N MET A 44 -13.28 -0.81 9.35
CA MET A 44 -13.97 0.29 8.66
C MET A 44 -15.11 -0.22 7.77
N ALA A 45 -14.93 -1.40 7.14
CA ALA A 45 -15.99 -2.05 6.40
C ALA A 45 -17.11 -2.57 7.34
N ALA A 46 -18.04 -1.67 7.68
CA ALA A 46 -19.18 -1.92 8.55
C ALA A 46 -20.32 -2.59 7.77
N VAL A 47 -20.04 -3.78 7.24
CA VAL A 47 -21.02 -4.61 6.53
C VAL A 47 -21.94 -5.30 7.54
N HIS A 48 -23.25 -5.22 7.32
CA HIS A 48 -24.23 -6.00 8.06
C HIS A 48 -25.38 -6.46 7.17
N ILE A 49 -26.10 -7.49 7.61
CA ILE A 49 -27.28 -8.02 6.91
C ILE A 49 -28.49 -7.83 7.84
N ASP A 50 -29.52 -7.17 7.33
CA ASP A 50 -30.74 -6.90 8.11
C ASP A 50 -31.67 -8.12 8.22
N GLY A 51 -32.80 -7.95 8.91
CA GLY A 51 -33.79 -9.01 9.12
C GLY A 51 -34.52 -9.44 7.85
N ASP A 52 -34.49 -8.62 6.79
CA ASP A 52 -35.08 -8.91 5.49
C ASP A 52 -34.06 -9.58 4.53
N GLY A 53 -32.83 -9.82 5.01
CA GLY A 53 -31.75 -10.44 4.25
C GLY A 53 -31.02 -9.47 3.32
N ALA A 54 -31.28 -8.16 3.41
CA ALA A 54 -30.62 -7.16 2.59
C ALA A 54 -29.22 -6.82 3.13
N LEU A 55 -28.25 -6.74 2.22
CA LEU A 55 -26.86 -6.38 2.52
C LEU A 55 -26.72 -4.86 2.63
N HIS A 56 -26.43 -4.38 3.83
CA HIS A 56 -26.09 -2.98 4.08
C HIS A 56 -24.58 -2.82 4.18
N ARG A 57 -24.06 -1.81 3.48
CA ARG A 57 -22.65 -1.41 3.56
C ARG A 57 -22.57 -0.06 4.24
N GLY A 58 -22.10 -0.06 5.47
CA GLY A 58 -21.69 1.16 6.17
C GLY A 58 -20.18 1.36 6.13
N ASP A 59 -19.77 2.58 6.43
CA ASP A 59 -18.42 2.91 6.88
C ASP A 59 -18.48 3.20 8.39
N LEU A 60 -17.63 2.53 9.18
CA LEU A 60 -17.55 2.77 10.61
C LEU A 60 -17.24 4.25 10.93
N LEU A 61 -16.44 4.93 10.10
CA LEU A 61 -16.06 6.32 10.33
C LEU A 61 -17.24 7.29 10.13
N ASP A 62 -18.21 6.92 9.28
CA ASP A 62 -19.45 7.66 9.06
C ASP A 62 -20.46 7.38 10.17
N LEU A 63 -20.54 6.11 10.61
CA LEU A 63 -21.47 5.68 11.67
C LEU A 63 -21.04 6.13 13.07
N ALA A 64 -19.73 6.17 13.31
CA ALA A 64 -19.12 6.36 14.62
C ALA A 64 -18.06 7.46 14.56
N SER A 65 -18.49 8.72 14.48
CA SER A 65 -17.60 9.88 14.29
C SER A 65 -16.50 10.02 15.36
N TRP A 66 -16.70 9.46 16.56
CA TRP A 66 -15.68 9.40 17.62
C TRP A 66 -14.41 8.63 17.20
N THR A 67 -14.50 7.79 16.16
CA THR A 67 -13.37 7.04 15.60
C THR A 67 -12.52 7.86 14.63
N GLN A 68 -13.02 8.99 14.11
CA GLN A 68 -12.30 9.79 13.11
C GLN A 68 -10.94 10.31 13.62
N PRO A 69 -10.78 10.84 14.85
CA PRO A 69 -9.47 11.23 15.36
C PRO A 69 -8.48 10.05 15.49
N LEU A 70 -8.97 8.81 15.65
CA LEU A 70 -8.10 7.63 15.73
C LEU A 70 -7.35 7.40 14.42
N THR A 71 -7.87 7.89 13.29
CA THR A 71 -7.19 7.83 11.99
C THR A 71 -5.85 8.56 12.01
N TRP A 72 -5.60 9.51 12.93
CA TRP A 72 -4.30 10.17 13.04
C TRP A 72 -3.18 9.19 13.45
N VAL A 73 -3.56 8.11 14.13
CA VAL A 73 -2.64 7.03 14.52
C VAL A 73 -2.76 5.85 13.56
N LEU A 74 -3.98 5.50 13.15
CA LEU A 74 -4.27 4.31 12.36
C LEU A 74 -4.03 4.50 10.84
N GLN A 75 -4.03 5.72 10.33
CA GLN A 75 -3.66 6.03 8.94
C GLN A 75 -2.14 5.99 8.79
N VAL A 76 -1.61 4.79 8.54
CA VAL A 76 -0.17 4.50 8.55
C VAL A 76 0.53 4.68 7.19
N MET A 77 -0.18 5.19 6.18
CA MET A 77 0.42 5.51 4.88
C MET A 77 1.68 6.38 5.00
N PRO A 78 1.72 7.46 5.81
CA PRO A 78 2.93 8.26 5.97
C PRO A 78 4.10 7.47 6.56
N VAL A 79 3.86 6.60 7.55
CA VAL A 79 4.90 5.69 8.09
C VAL A 79 5.46 4.79 7.00
N PHE A 80 4.60 4.25 6.12
CA PHE A 80 5.07 3.41 5.02
C PHE A 80 5.96 4.18 4.04
N PHE A 81 5.62 5.43 3.70
CA PHE A 81 6.46 6.29 2.86
C PHE A 81 7.77 6.70 3.55
N LEU A 82 7.75 6.99 4.86
CA LEU A 82 8.95 7.27 5.66
C LEU A 82 9.95 6.09 5.59
N VAL A 83 9.47 4.88 5.89
CA VAL A 83 10.26 3.64 5.86
C VAL A 83 10.70 3.31 4.42
N GLY A 84 9.83 3.56 3.44
CA GLY A 84 10.15 3.48 2.02
C GLY A 84 11.28 4.41 1.61
N GLY A 85 11.32 5.62 2.17
CA GLY A 85 12.36 6.63 2.00
C GLY A 85 13.73 6.10 2.40
N TYR A 86 13.83 5.67 3.65
CA TYR A 86 15.04 5.04 4.20
C TYR A 86 15.54 3.91 3.29
N SER A 87 14.64 3.00 2.91
CA SER A 87 14.98 1.80 2.16
C SER A 87 15.37 2.08 0.71
N ASN A 88 14.69 3.02 0.05
CA ASN A 88 14.97 3.41 -1.33
C ASN A 88 16.27 4.20 -1.43
N ALA A 89 16.57 5.10 -0.48
CA ALA A 89 17.85 5.81 -0.46
C ALA A 89 19.03 4.86 -0.26
N LEU A 90 18.94 3.94 0.70
CA LEU A 90 19.97 2.92 0.91
C LEU A 90 20.19 2.08 -0.35
N SER A 91 19.09 1.63 -0.99
CA SER A 91 19.15 0.85 -2.23
C SER A 91 19.78 1.62 -3.37
N TRP A 92 19.37 2.87 -3.60
CA TRP A 92 19.86 3.69 -4.72
C TRP A 92 21.31 4.14 -4.52
N ARG A 93 21.71 4.53 -3.31
CA ARG A 93 23.12 4.84 -3.00
C ARG A 93 24.01 3.61 -3.20
N SER A 94 23.53 2.43 -2.81
CA SER A 94 24.25 1.19 -3.07
C SER A 94 24.36 0.86 -4.56
N ALA A 95 23.31 1.09 -5.34
CA ALA A 95 23.31 0.93 -6.80
C ALA A 95 24.30 1.90 -7.48
N ARG A 96 24.28 3.19 -7.07
CA ARG A 96 25.26 4.21 -7.51
C ARG A 96 26.71 3.76 -7.25
N ARG A 97 27.01 3.23 -6.06
CA ARG A 97 28.36 2.72 -5.73
C ARG A 97 28.80 1.54 -6.59
N ARG A 98 27.87 0.72 -7.07
CA ARG A 98 28.14 -0.42 -7.97
C ARG A 98 28.12 -0.03 -9.46
N GLY A 99 27.89 1.24 -9.79
CA GLY A 99 27.75 1.69 -11.18
C GLY A 99 26.49 1.16 -11.88
N GLU A 100 25.47 0.73 -11.14
CA GLU A 100 24.22 0.24 -11.73
C GLU A 100 23.43 1.37 -12.39
N GLU A 101 22.96 1.14 -13.61
CA GLU A 101 22.11 2.07 -14.33
C GLU A 101 20.70 2.17 -13.74
N TYR A 102 20.09 3.35 -13.85
CA TYR A 102 18.74 3.62 -13.35
C TYR A 102 17.68 2.65 -13.92
N GLY A 103 17.75 2.31 -15.21
CA GLY A 103 16.79 1.39 -15.83
C GLY A 103 16.87 -0.03 -15.24
N GLY A 104 18.08 -0.52 -14.94
CA GLY A 104 18.31 -1.78 -14.25
C GLY A 104 17.74 -1.77 -12.83
N TRP A 105 18.07 -0.72 -12.08
CA TRP A 105 17.58 -0.51 -10.71
C TRP A 105 16.04 -0.43 -10.65
N LEU A 106 15.43 0.42 -11.49
CA LEU A 106 13.98 0.62 -11.52
C LEU A 106 13.25 -0.68 -11.89
N ARG A 107 13.70 -1.40 -12.93
CA ARG A 107 13.14 -2.69 -13.30
C ARG A 107 13.16 -3.68 -12.13
N ALA A 108 14.25 -3.76 -11.38
CA ALA A 108 14.34 -4.65 -10.22
C ALA A 108 13.33 -4.29 -9.12
N ARG A 109 13.11 -2.98 -8.87
CA ARG A 109 12.09 -2.51 -7.93
C ARG A 109 10.67 -2.79 -8.42
N LEU A 110 10.38 -2.46 -9.67
CA LEU A 110 9.08 -2.71 -10.30
C LEU A 110 8.73 -4.19 -10.29
N ARG A 111 9.69 -5.08 -10.60
CA ARG A 111 9.46 -6.53 -10.51
C ARG A 111 9.00 -6.95 -9.11
N ARG A 112 9.67 -6.50 -8.06
CA ARG A 112 9.31 -6.87 -6.68
C ARG A 112 7.93 -6.33 -6.26
N LEU A 113 7.52 -5.17 -6.78
CA LEU A 113 6.25 -4.54 -6.43
C LEU A 113 5.08 -5.05 -7.26
N VAL A 114 5.30 -5.29 -8.56
CA VAL A 114 4.21 -5.59 -9.51
C VAL A 114 3.97 -7.09 -9.70
N LEU A 115 4.99 -7.95 -9.58
CA LEU A 115 4.76 -9.40 -9.71
C LEU A 115 3.71 -9.96 -8.73
N PRO A 116 3.67 -9.54 -7.44
CA PRO A 116 2.61 -9.93 -6.51
C PRO A 116 1.20 -9.49 -6.93
N VAL A 117 1.09 -8.47 -7.78
CA VAL A 117 -0.19 -7.93 -8.27
C VAL A 117 -0.79 -8.82 -9.37
N LEU A 118 0.04 -9.47 -10.19
CA LEU A 118 -0.42 -10.25 -11.35
C LEU A 118 -1.39 -11.38 -10.97
N PRO A 119 -1.16 -12.19 -9.91
CA PRO A 119 -2.12 -13.22 -9.49
C PRO A 119 -3.49 -12.65 -9.13
N LEU A 120 -3.54 -11.48 -8.48
CA LEU A 120 -4.79 -10.81 -8.15
C LEU A 120 -5.52 -10.34 -9.42
N MET A 121 -4.77 -9.79 -10.38
CA MET A 121 -5.33 -9.36 -11.67
C MET A 121 -5.92 -10.54 -12.44
N VAL A 122 -5.19 -11.66 -12.51
CA VAL A 122 -5.66 -12.89 -13.16
C VAL A 122 -6.89 -13.46 -12.44
N PHE A 123 -6.88 -13.49 -11.11
CA PHE A 123 -8.02 -13.94 -10.32
C PHE A 123 -9.29 -13.17 -10.66
N TRP A 124 -9.22 -11.84 -10.65
CA TRP A 124 -10.38 -11.00 -10.95
C TRP A 124 -10.77 -11.00 -12.44
N ALA A 125 -9.81 -11.14 -13.36
CA ALA A 125 -10.07 -11.31 -14.79
C ALA A 125 -10.85 -12.60 -15.11
N VAL A 126 -10.68 -13.65 -14.29
CA VAL A 126 -11.40 -14.91 -14.44
C VAL A 126 -12.71 -14.90 -13.63
N LEU A 127 -12.66 -14.48 -12.37
CA LEU A 127 -13.80 -14.52 -11.45
C LEU A 127 -14.97 -13.68 -11.92
N ALA A 128 -14.74 -12.43 -12.36
CA ALA A 128 -15.85 -11.54 -12.69
C ALA A 128 -16.65 -12.05 -13.92
N PRO A 129 -16.03 -12.45 -15.05
CA PRO A 129 -16.78 -13.05 -16.16
C PRO A 129 -17.46 -14.36 -15.79
N THR A 130 -16.81 -15.25 -15.03
CA THR A 130 -17.41 -16.56 -14.68
C THR A 130 -18.58 -16.42 -13.71
N ALA A 131 -18.46 -15.53 -12.71
CA ALA A 131 -19.55 -15.22 -11.80
C ALA A 131 -20.72 -14.56 -12.54
N HIS A 132 -20.45 -13.64 -13.45
CA HIS A 132 -21.49 -13.02 -14.26
C HIS A 132 -22.21 -14.03 -15.17
N ALA A 133 -21.46 -14.92 -15.82
CA ALA A 133 -22.03 -16.02 -16.61
C ALA A 133 -22.85 -17.01 -15.77
N ALA A 134 -22.54 -17.13 -14.46
CA ALA A 134 -23.31 -17.92 -13.50
C ALA A 134 -24.54 -17.17 -12.94
N GLY A 135 -24.84 -15.96 -13.44
CA GLY A 135 -26.03 -15.19 -13.06
C GLY A 135 -25.81 -14.21 -11.91
N VAL A 136 -24.56 -13.99 -11.45
CA VAL A 136 -24.29 -12.94 -10.45
C VAL A 136 -24.48 -11.57 -11.09
N ASP A 137 -25.24 -10.73 -10.38
CA ASP A 137 -25.52 -9.37 -10.81
C ASP A 137 -24.24 -8.55 -11.02
N SER A 138 -24.23 -7.79 -12.12
CA SER A 138 -23.07 -7.00 -12.53
C SER A 138 -22.78 -5.84 -11.58
N ASP A 139 -23.79 -5.28 -10.91
CA ASP A 139 -23.57 -4.23 -9.92
C ASP A 139 -22.96 -4.79 -8.63
N LEU A 140 -23.38 -5.97 -8.20
CA LEU A 140 -22.71 -6.66 -7.10
C LEU A 140 -21.23 -6.95 -7.41
N LEU A 141 -20.92 -7.40 -8.64
CA LEU A 141 -19.54 -7.61 -9.08
C LEU A 141 -18.74 -6.31 -9.18
N ARG A 142 -19.34 -5.22 -9.67
CA ARG A 142 -18.72 -3.89 -9.71
C ARG A 142 -18.33 -3.44 -8.31
N ILE A 143 -19.24 -3.58 -7.36
CA ILE A 143 -19.00 -3.19 -5.98
C ILE A 143 -17.91 -4.08 -5.37
N ALA A 144 -18.05 -5.40 -5.45
CA ALA A 144 -17.10 -6.33 -4.84
C ALA A 144 -15.69 -6.11 -5.41
N SER A 145 -15.57 -5.92 -6.72
CA SER A 145 -14.28 -5.64 -7.38
C SER A 145 -13.73 -4.27 -7.01
N ARG A 146 -14.54 -3.20 -7.01
CA ARG A 146 -14.09 -1.85 -6.62
C ARG A 146 -13.61 -1.82 -5.17
N ALA A 147 -14.37 -2.42 -4.25
CA ALA A 147 -13.98 -2.53 -2.84
C ALA A 147 -12.70 -3.37 -2.66
N SER A 148 -12.55 -4.45 -3.43
CA SER A 148 -11.36 -5.32 -3.33
C SER A 148 -10.11 -4.70 -3.95
N LEU A 149 -10.28 -3.90 -5.01
CA LEU A 149 -9.18 -3.34 -5.80
C LEU A 149 -8.85 -1.90 -5.43
N VAL A 150 -9.63 -1.24 -4.57
CA VAL A 150 -9.29 0.11 -4.07
C VAL A 150 -7.83 0.20 -3.56
N PRO A 151 -7.25 -0.77 -2.82
CA PRO A 151 -5.88 -0.63 -2.32
C PRO A 151 -4.82 -0.54 -3.44
N THR A 152 -5.16 -0.92 -4.67
CA THR A 152 -4.22 -0.83 -5.80
C THR A 152 -3.85 0.60 -6.18
N TRP A 153 -4.64 1.62 -5.82
CA TRP A 153 -4.27 3.03 -6.05
C TRP A 153 -3.02 3.41 -5.24
N PHE A 154 -2.91 2.93 -3.99
CA PHE A 154 -1.76 3.20 -3.14
C PHE A 154 -0.51 2.52 -3.68
N MET A 155 -0.64 1.29 -4.20
CA MET A 155 0.46 0.62 -4.90
C MET A 155 0.95 1.46 -6.09
N ALA A 156 0.03 1.99 -6.90
CA ALA A 156 0.37 2.86 -8.02
C ALA A 156 1.12 4.12 -7.55
N ALA A 157 0.59 4.83 -6.54
CA ALA A 157 1.24 6.00 -5.96
C ALA A 157 2.64 5.68 -5.39
N TYR A 158 2.76 4.57 -4.66
CA TYR A 158 4.03 4.14 -4.07
C TYR A 158 5.07 3.81 -5.14
N VAL A 159 4.67 3.12 -6.21
CA VAL A 159 5.53 2.81 -7.35
C VAL A 159 6.07 4.10 -8.01
N VAL A 160 5.22 5.11 -8.21
CA VAL A 160 5.64 6.42 -8.74
C VAL A 160 6.68 7.09 -7.83
N VAL A 161 6.44 7.12 -6.52
CA VAL A 161 7.39 7.69 -5.55
C VAL A 161 8.72 6.91 -5.53
N VAL A 162 8.67 5.58 -5.63
CA VAL A 162 9.89 4.74 -5.73
C VAL A 162 10.70 5.09 -6.97
N ALA A 163 10.05 5.29 -8.12
CA ALA A 163 10.73 5.68 -9.35
C ALA A 163 11.36 7.07 -9.25
N LEU A 164 10.74 7.98 -8.49
CA LEU A 164 11.24 9.33 -8.29
C LEU A 164 12.25 9.43 -7.13
N ALA A 165 12.50 8.33 -6.41
CA ALA A 165 13.45 8.29 -5.30
C ALA A 165 14.85 8.84 -5.66
N PRO A 166 15.44 8.54 -6.84
CA PRO A 166 16.71 9.14 -7.23
C PRO A 166 16.68 10.66 -7.40
N LEU A 167 15.55 11.24 -7.82
CA LEU A 167 15.40 12.69 -7.98
C LEU A 167 15.18 13.37 -6.64
N THR A 168 14.27 12.82 -5.83
CA THR A 168 13.98 13.34 -4.49
C THR A 168 15.19 13.20 -3.56
N LEU A 169 15.98 12.12 -3.70
CA LEU A 169 17.23 11.96 -2.95
C LEU A 169 18.26 13.00 -3.36
N ARG A 170 18.40 13.31 -4.66
CA ARG A 170 19.29 14.40 -5.12
C ARG A 170 18.84 15.76 -4.59
N ALA A 171 17.52 16.01 -4.56
CA ALA A 171 16.98 17.24 -3.98
C ALA A 171 17.32 17.33 -2.48
N TRP A 172 17.15 16.24 -1.73
CA TRP A 172 17.54 16.16 -0.33
C TRP A 172 19.06 16.35 -0.12
N GLU A 173 19.91 15.68 -0.91
CA GLU A 173 21.37 15.80 -0.83
C GLU A 173 21.85 17.24 -1.13
N ARG A 174 21.11 18.00 -1.96
CA ARG A 174 21.45 19.38 -2.34
C ARG A 174 20.87 20.45 -1.41
N PHE A 175 19.64 20.25 -0.93
CA PHE A 175 18.84 21.29 -0.28
C PHE A 175 18.45 20.94 1.17
N GLY A 176 18.63 19.70 1.61
CA GLY A 176 18.33 19.26 2.98
C GLY A 176 16.89 19.60 3.41
N TRP A 177 16.71 20.14 4.61
CA TRP A 177 15.40 20.49 5.16
C TRP A 177 14.58 21.46 4.31
N THR A 178 15.24 22.29 3.48
CA THR A 178 14.51 23.21 2.59
C THR A 178 13.74 22.46 1.51
N SER A 179 14.15 21.27 1.09
CA SER A 179 13.37 20.46 0.14
C SER A 179 12.07 19.93 0.75
N ILE A 180 12.08 19.61 2.05
CA ILE A 180 10.89 19.17 2.78
C ILE A 180 9.92 20.34 2.97
N GLY A 181 10.44 21.50 3.41
CA GLY A 181 9.64 22.72 3.53
C GLY A 181 9.01 23.15 2.19
N ALA A 182 9.80 23.14 1.11
CA ALA A 182 9.32 23.44 -0.24
C ALA A 182 8.28 22.44 -0.72
N GLY A 183 8.44 21.14 -0.41
CA GLY A 183 7.47 20.10 -0.72
C GLY A 183 6.13 20.30 -0.01
N LEU A 184 6.14 20.64 1.29
CA LEU A 184 4.92 20.97 2.03
C LEU A 184 4.25 22.25 1.50
N ALA A 185 5.03 23.29 1.19
CA ALA A 185 4.52 24.54 0.62
C ALA A 185 3.88 24.31 -0.76
N LEU A 186 4.54 23.53 -1.63
CA LEU A 186 3.99 23.14 -2.92
C LEU A 186 2.72 22.30 -2.75
N GLY A 187 2.68 21.40 -1.77
CA GLY A 187 1.49 20.61 -1.49
C GLY A 187 0.30 21.46 -1.04
N GLY A 188 0.54 22.46 -0.20
CA GLY A 188 -0.45 23.46 0.19
C GLY A 188 -0.92 24.33 -0.98
N LEU A 189 -0.01 24.69 -1.89
CA LEU A 189 -0.36 25.43 -3.12
C LEU A 189 -1.25 24.59 -4.05
N VAL A 190 -0.92 23.32 -4.24
CA VAL A 190 -1.73 22.36 -5.01
C VAL A 190 -3.13 22.24 -4.41
N ASP A 191 -3.22 22.10 -3.09
CA ASP A 191 -4.51 22.05 -2.41
C ASP A 191 -5.30 23.34 -2.57
N TRP A 192 -4.66 24.49 -2.36
CA TRP A 192 -5.30 25.78 -2.52
C TRP A 192 -5.87 25.96 -3.93
N VAL A 193 -5.12 25.63 -4.98
CA VAL A 193 -5.61 25.69 -6.37
C VAL A 193 -6.73 24.67 -6.60
N SER A 194 -6.56 23.44 -6.13
CA SER A 194 -7.53 22.36 -6.30
C SER A 194 -8.88 22.70 -5.65
N VAL A 195 -8.86 23.23 -4.43
CA VAL A 195 -10.06 23.55 -3.65
C VAL A 195 -10.69 24.86 -4.12
N SER A 196 -9.91 25.94 -4.27
CA SER A 196 -10.46 27.27 -4.62
C SER A 196 -11.01 27.36 -6.04
N ARG A 197 -10.57 26.47 -6.94
CA ARG A 197 -11.02 26.42 -8.35
C ARG A 197 -11.90 25.22 -8.67
N ASP A 198 -12.22 24.39 -7.67
CA ASP A 198 -12.93 23.12 -7.85
C ASP A 198 -12.30 22.21 -8.93
N LEU A 199 -10.95 22.20 -8.96
CA LEU A 199 -10.16 21.40 -9.89
C LEU A 199 -9.60 20.17 -9.17
N VAL A 200 -10.44 19.15 -9.01
CA VAL A 200 -10.06 17.88 -8.34
C VAL A 200 -8.82 17.24 -8.98
N VAL A 201 -8.69 17.34 -10.32
CA VAL A 201 -7.55 16.79 -11.08
C VAL A 201 -6.21 17.35 -10.59
N VAL A 202 -6.16 18.64 -10.22
CA VAL A 202 -4.94 19.28 -9.69
C VAL A 202 -4.54 18.66 -8.35
N GLY A 203 -5.51 18.31 -7.51
CA GLY A 203 -5.26 17.69 -6.21
C GLY A 203 -4.48 16.37 -6.31
N PHE A 204 -4.64 15.61 -7.39
CA PHE A 204 -3.87 14.37 -7.58
C PHE A 204 -2.35 14.60 -7.71
N LEU A 205 -1.87 15.83 -7.99
CA LEU A 205 -0.45 16.16 -7.93
C LEU A 205 0.14 15.94 -6.53
N ASN A 206 -0.67 16.03 -5.47
CA ASN A 206 -0.23 15.77 -4.10
C ASN A 206 0.08 14.30 -3.82
N TYR A 207 -0.41 13.36 -4.63
CA TYR A 207 0.08 11.98 -4.57
C TYR A 207 1.59 11.93 -4.85
N LEU A 208 2.07 12.82 -5.71
CA LEU A 208 3.49 12.95 -5.95
C LEU A 208 4.17 13.79 -4.87
N VAL A 209 3.70 15.03 -4.69
CA VAL A 209 4.39 16.04 -3.88
C VAL A 209 4.40 15.68 -2.40
N VAL A 210 3.24 15.39 -1.82
CA VAL A 210 3.12 15.12 -0.37
C VAL A 210 3.81 13.81 -0.01
N TRP A 211 3.56 12.73 -0.75
CA TRP A 211 4.18 11.45 -0.47
C TRP A 211 5.69 11.46 -0.70
N SER A 212 6.20 12.17 -1.72
CA SER A 212 7.65 12.38 -1.90
C SER A 212 8.26 13.19 -0.75
N THR A 213 7.52 14.15 -0.21
CA THR A 213 7.97 14.97 0.93
C THR A 213 8.09 14.13 2.20
N VAL A 214 7.09 13.29 2.50
CA VAL A 214 7.16 12.34 3.62
C VAL A 214 8.27 11.31 3.38
N HIS A 215 8.46 10.87 2.14
CA HIS A 215 9.54 9.96 1.76
C HIS A 215 10.94 10.56 2.01
N MET A 216 11.11 11.87 1.84
CA MET A 216 12.36 12.58 2.19
C MET A 216 12.67 12.56 3.68
N LEU A 217 11.67 12.47 4.57
CA LEU A 217 11.93 12.27 6.01
C LEU A 217 12.68 10.96 6.27
N GLY A 218 12.48 9.95 5.41
CA GLY A 218 13.21 8.69 5.48
C GLY A 218 14.68 8.84 5.11
N TYR A 219 15.00 9.78 4.22
CA TYR A 219 16.38 10.15 3.90
C TYR A 219 17.03 10.88 5.07
N ALA A 220 16.30 11.81 5.69
CA ALA A 220 16.74 12.50 6.90
C ALA A 220 17.00 11.53 8.07
N TRP A 221 16.18 10.50 8.21
CA TRP A 221 16.41 9.42 9.18
C TRP A 221 17.67 8.63 8.84
N LEU A 222 17.84 8.20 7.59
CA LEU A 222 19.02 7.45 7.14
C LEU A 222 20.32 8.23 7.33
N ASP A 223 20.29 9.55 7.11
CA ASP A 223 21.45 10.44 7.23
C ASP A 223 21.74 10.88 8.69
N GLY A 224 21.02 10.32 9.67
CA GLY A 224 21.21 10.65 11.09
C GLY A 224 20.73 12.06 11.47
N GLN A 225 20.10 12.79 10.55
CA GLN A 225 19.60 14.15 10.80
C GLN A 225 18.44 14.18 11.79
N LEU A 226 17.85 13.02 12.08
CA LEU A 226 16.82 12.84 13.09
C LEU A 226 17.34 12.17 14.36
N ALA A 227 18.66 12.08 14.58
CA ALA A 227 19.22 11.63 15.86
C ALA A 227 18.88 12.58 17.04
N PRO A 228 18.94 13.92 16.89
CA PRO A 228 18.64 14.83 18.01
C PRO A 228 17.17 14.78 18.42
N VAL A 229 16.91 14.59 19.72
CA VAL A 229 15.54 14.55 20.29
C VAL A 229 14.75 15.82 19.96
N ALA A 230 15.40 16.99 20.01
CA ALA A 230 14.76 18.26 19.68
C ALA A 230 14.14 18.27 18.27
N ARG A 231 14.78 17.62 17.28
CA ARG A 231 14.22 17.52 15.92
C ARG A 231 13.04 16.57 15.84
N ARG A 232 13.08 15.45 16.58
CA ARG A 232 11.95 14.50 16.67
C ARG A 232 10.72 15.17 17.30
N VAL A 233 10.93 15.91 18.39
CA VAL A 233 9.88 16.69 19.06
C VAL A 233 9.38 17.83 18.17
N ALA A 234 10.26 18.55 17.48
CA ALA A 234 9.84 19.60 16.54
C ALA A 234 8.96 19.06 15.41
N LEU A 235 9.32 17.92 14.80
CA LEU A 235 8.47 17.25 13.81
C LEU A 235 7.09 16.90 14.38
N PHE A 236 7.06 16.35 15.60
CA PHE A 236 5.80 16.03 16.27
C PHE A 236 4.93 17.26 16.50
N VAL A 237 5.49 18.30 17.11
CA VAL A 237 4.76 19.54 17.47
C VAL A 237 4.28 20.28 16.23
N VAL A 238 5.14 20.43 15.21
CA VAL A 238 4.77 21.09 13.95
C VAL A 238 3.71 20.29 13.20
N GLY A 239 3.90 18.97 13.08
CA GLY A 239 2.94 18.10 12.42
C GLY A 239 1.58 18.11 13.10
N LEU A 240 1.55 17.92 14.43
CA LEU A 240 0.32 17.92 15.22
C LEU A 240 -0.37 19.28 15.21
N GLY A 241 0.38 20.36 15.41
CA GLY A 241 -0.15 21.73 15.43
C GLY A 241 -0.78 22.12 14.09
N ALA A 242 -0.07 21.87 12.98
CA ALA A 242 -0.61 22.12 11.65
C ALA A 242 -1.83 21.24 11.34
N LEU A 243 -1.79 19.96 11.71
CA LEU A 243 -2.91 19.04 11.51
C LEU A 243 -4.15 19.50 12.29
N TYR A 244 -4.00 19.86 13.56
CA TYR A 244 -5.09 20.41 14.38
C TYR A 244 -5.67 21.70 13.77
N LEU A 245 -4.81 22.63 13.33
CA LEU A 245 -5.26 23.88 12.73
C LEU A 245 -6.00 23.66 11.40
N LEU A 246 -5.54 22.74 10.55
CA LEU A 246 -6.17 22.49 9.26
C LEU A 246 -7.48 21.71 9.36
N THR A 247 -7.61 20.85 10.37
CA THR A 247 -8.73 19.90 10.47
C THR A 247 -9.78 20.28 11.51
N VAL A 248 -9.36 20.77 12.69
CA VAL A 248 -10.29 21.14 13.77
C VAL A 248 -10.72 22.61 13.65
N ARG A 249 -9.85 23.46 13.12
CA ARG A 249 -10.13 24.90 12.90
C ARG A 249 -10.26 25.27 11.42
N GLY A 250 -9.90 24.35 10.53
CA GLY A 250 -9.86 24.57 9.09
C GLY A 250 -10.92 23.75 8.38
N PRO A 251 -10.94 23.80 7.04
CA PRO A 251 -12.00 23.19 6.22
C PRO A 251 -11.77 21.70 5.91
N TYR A 252 -10.66 21.12 6.38
CA TYR A 252 -10.31 19.73 6.09
C TYR A 252 -10.95 18.79 7.10
N ALA A 253 -11.30 17.58 6.65
CA ALA A 253 -11.91 16.61 7.54
C ALA A 253 -10.99 16.23 8.70
N VAL A 254 -11.56 15.95 9.88
CA VAL A 254 -10.78 15.39 11.00
C VAL A 254 -10.24 14.01 10.65
N SER A 255 -11.00 13.23 9.89
CA SER A 255 -10.57 11.93 9.39
C SER A 255 -9.45 12.05 8.35
N MET A 256 -8.37 11.28 8.55
CA MET A 256 -7.26 11.13 7.61
C MET A 256 -7.51 10.03 6.56
N VAL A 257 -8.68 9.41 6.61
CA VAL A 257 -9.22 8.45 5.64
C VAL A 257 -10.52 9.05 5.08
N GLY A 258 -10.91 8.69 3.86
CA GLY A 258 -12.15 9.20 3.26
C GLY A 258 -13.37 8.91 4.14
N VAL A 259 -14.21 9.93 4.32
CA VAL A 259 -15.48 9.89 5.05
C VAL A 259 -16.52 10.65 4.25
N SER A 260 -17.78 10.25 4.35
CA SER A 260 -18.88 10.84 3.60
C SER A 260 -19.40 12.11 4.29
N THR A 261 -18.56 13.15 4.35
CA THR A 261 -18.87 14.44 5.01
C THR A 261 -18.78 15.61 4.03
N ASP A 262 -19.41 16.74 4.36
CA ASP A 262 -19.27 17.99 3.59
C ASP A 262 -17.87 18.63 3.70
N GLU A 263 -17.02 18.12 4.61
CA GLU A 263 -15.64 18.57 4.81
C GLU A 263 -14.70 18.09 3.68
N ILE A 264 -13.57 18.77 3.50
CA ILE A 264 -12.62 18.41 2.44
C ILE A 264 -11.91 17.09 2.79
N ASP A 265 -12.10 16.07 1.96
CA ASP A 265 -11.42 14.77 2.05
C ASP A 265 -9.89 14.92 1.94
N ASN A 266 -9.18 14.26 2.87
CA ASN A 266 -7.72 14.29 2.99
C ASN A 266 -6.98 13.19 2.20
N ALA A 267 -7.68 12.12 1.84
CA ALA A 267 -7.14 10.91 1.22
C ALA A 267 -7.38 10.88 -0.30
N PHE A 268 -8.51 11.39 -0.80
CA PHE A 268 -8.86 11.32 -2.23
C PHE A 268 -9.40 12.65 -2.80
N PRO A 269 -8.54 13.48 -3.43
CA PRO A 269 -7.10 13.32 -3.58
C PRO A 269 -6.33 13.64 -2.28
N THR A 270 -5.07 13.19 -2.21
CA THR A 270 -4.20 13.39 -1.04
C THR A 270 -4.04 14.88 -0.80
N ARG A 271 -4.20 15.31 0.44
CA ARG A 271 -4.02 16.70 0.86
C ARG A 271 -2.73 16.90 1.62
N VAL A 272 -2.31 18.15 1.77
CA VAL A 272 -1.11 18.55 2.53
C VAL A 272 -1.19 18.12 4.00
N THR A 273 -2.41 17.94 4.53
CA THR A 273 -2.69 17.36 5.85
C THR A 273 -2.00 16.01 6.05
N GLN A 274 -1.92 15.16 5.01
CA GLN A 274 -1.19 13.88 5.06
C GLN A 274 0.32 14.08 5.21
N GLY A 275 0.85 15.20 4.70
CA GLY A 275 2.24 15.60 4.91
C GLY A 275 2.49 15.93 6.37
N PHE A 276 1.64 16.76 6.98
CA PHE A 276 1.72 17.10 8.41
C PHE A 276 1.48 15.90 9.32
N LEU A 277 0.56 15.00 8.94
CA LEU A 277 0.39 13.70 9.58
C LEU A 277 1.70 12.90 9.55
N GLY A 278 2.39 12.88 8.41
CA GLY A 278 3.70 12.24 8.27
C GLY A 278 4.78 12.86 9.15
N LEU A 279 4.81 14.19 9.31
CA LEU A 279 5.69 14.87 10.26
C LEU A 279 5.40 14.42 11.69
N MET A 280 4.12 14.44 12.08
CA MET A 280 3.67 14.03 13.41
C MET A 280 4.08 12.58 13.70
N GLN A 281 3.74 11.65 12.80
CA GLN A 281 4.03 10.23 12.94
C GLN A 281 5.53 9.94 12.93
N ALA A 282 6.32 10.61 12.08
CA ALA A 282 7.77 10.48 12.08
C ALA A 282 8.37 10.92 13.43
N GLY A 283 7.90 12.03 14.00
CA GLY A 283 8.31 12.50 15.32
C GLY A 283 8.05 11.46 16.42
N VAL A 284 6.85 10.89 16.45
CA VAL A 284 6.46 9.84 17.42
C VAL A 284 7.28 8.58 17.23
N VAL A 285 7.27 8.01 16.02
CA VAL A 285 7.92 6.73 15.73
C VAL A 285 9.42 6.77 16.01
N LEU A 286 10.08 7.86 15.62
CA LEU A 286 11.51 8.01 15.85
C LEU A 286 11.81 8.27 17.34
N THR A 287 10.95 8.96 18.07
CA THR A 287 11.11 9.08 19.54
C THR A 287 11.00 7.71 20.22
N LEU A 288 10.12 6.84 19.72
CA LEU A 288 9.94 5.47 20.21
C LEU A 288 10.97 4.47 19.65
N GLU A 289 11.87 4.89 18.76
CA GLU A 289 12.86 4.02 18.11
C GLU A 289 13.64 3.11 19.09
N PRO A 290 14.14 3.58 20.25
CA PRO A 290 14.83 2.72 21.21
C PRO A 290 13.92 1.62 21.79
N LEU A 291 12.64 1.90 21.99
CA LEU A 291 11.67 0.90 22.46
C LEU A 291 11.38 -0.13 21.37
N LEU A 292 11.22 0.33 20.13
CA LEU A 292 11.03 -0.54 18.96
C LEU A 292 12.26 -1.43 18.73
N GLN A 293 13.47 -0.93 18.97
CA GLN A 293 14.70 -1.73 18.93
C GLN A 293 14.69 -2.85 19.97
N ARG A 294 14.29 -2.55 21.23
CA ARG A 294 14.13 -3.58 22.27
C ARG A 294 13.05 -4.61 21.92
N LEU A 295 11.97 -4.16 21.29
CA LEU A 295 10.86 -5.01 20.88
C LEU A 295 11.31 -5.98 19.78
N VAL A 296 11.96 -5.47 18.73
CA VAL A 296 12.43 -6.29 17.61
C VAL A 296 13.65 -7.16 17.96
N ALA A 297 14.35 -6.87 19.06
CA ALA A 297 15.37 -7.76 19.60
C ALA A 297 14.78 -9.08 20.13
N ARG A 298 13.48 -9.13 20.46
CA ARG A 298 12.80 -10.38 20.88
C ARG A 298 12.62 -11.30 19.67
N ARG A 299 13.21 -12.50 19.73
CA ARG A 299 13.21 -13.49 18.63
C ARG A 299 11.83 -13.73 18.02
N ARG A 300 10.79 -13.89 18.84
CA ARG A 300 9.41 -14.11 18.36
C ARG A 300 8.88 -12.96 17.50
N ILE A 301 9.15 -11.72 17.90
CA ILE A 301 8.70 -10.53 17.18
C ILE A 301 9.48 -10.36 15.89
N TRP A 302 10.78 -10.63 15.92
CA TRP A 302 11.60 -10.61 14.71
C TRP A 302 11.14 -11.66 13.68
N ILE A 303 10.89 -12.90 14.11
CA ILE A 303 10.39 -13.96 13.21
C ILE A 303 9.04 -13.55 12.60
N ALA A 304 8.11 -13.03 13.40
CA ALA A 304 6.82 -12.54 12.89
C ALA A 304 7.02 -11.39 11.88
N THR A 305 7.92 -10.46 12.17
CA THR A 305 8.28 -9.34 11.28
C THR A 305 8.83 -9.83 9.95
N VAL A 306 9.75 -10.80 9.97
CA VAL A 306 10.32 -11.40 8.76
C VAL A 306 9.26 -12.13 7.95
N LEU A 307 8.39 -12.91 8.60
CA LEU A 307 7.31 -13.64 7.94
C LEU A 307 6.33 -12.70 7.23
N VAL A 308 5.90 -11.64 7.90
CA VAL A 308 5.01 -10.62 7.31
C VAL A 308 5.72 -9.91 6.16
N ASN A 309 6.98 -9.48 6.34
CA ASN A 309 7.74 -8.80 5.28
C ASN A 309 7.97 -9.69 4.04
N ALA A 310 8.09 -11.00 4.22
CA ALA A 310 8.24 -11.96 3.12
C ALA A 310 6.97 -12.15 2.27
N ARG A 311 5.82 -11.72 2.79
CA ARG A 311 4.48 -11.88 2.18
C ARG A 311 3.66 -10.59 2.16
N ILE A 312 4.33 -9.46 2.29
CA ILE A 312 3.71 -8.18 2.64
C ILE A 312 2.75 -7.70 1.55
N MET A 313 3.11 -7.90 0.27
CA MET A 313 2.28 -7.44 -0.83
C MET A 313 1.04 -8.33 -1.00
N SER A 314 1.12 -9.62 -0.70
CA SER A 314 0.05 -10.59 -0.86
C SER A 314 -0.96 -10.40 0.24
N ILE A 315 -0.49 -10.20 1.48
CA ILE A 315 -1.35 -9.79 2.60
C ILE A 315 -2.10 -8.51 2.23
N TYR A 316 -1.38 -7.49 1.76
CA TYR A 316 -1.96 -6.21 1.36
C TYR A 316 -2.93 -6.30 0.18
N LEU A 317 -2.68 -7.14 -0.81
CA LEU A 317 -3.50 -7.21 -2.02
C LEU A 317 -4.74 -8.09 -1.85
N TRP A 318 -4.66 -9.14 -1.03
CA TRP A 318 -5.72 -10.15 -0.93
C TRP A 318 -6.70 -9.91 0.21
N HIS A 319 -6.36 -9.13 1.23
CA HIS A 319 -7.20 -8.99 2.43
C HIS A 319 -8.62 -8.45 2.17
N LEU A 320 -8.81 -7.50 1.25
CA LEU A 320 -10.15 -7.01 0.87
C LEU A 320 -10.88 -7.97 -0.07
N THR A 321 -10.15 -8.70 -0.91
CA THR A 321 -10.76 -9.77 -1.71
C THR A 321 -11.29 -10.88 -0.80
N MET A 322 -10.55 -11.24 0.25
CA MET A 322 -10.99 -12.21 1.25
C MET A 322 -12.13 -11.69 2.12
N LEU A 323 -12.21 -10.38 2.36
CA LEU A 323 -13.39 -9.75 2.93
C LEU A 323 -14.63 -9.96 2.02
N GLY A 324 -14.49 -9.72 0.71
CA GLY A 324 -15.57 -9.98 -0.25
C GLY A 324 -16.01 -11.45 -0.25
N VAL A 325 -15.05 -12.39 -0.16
CA VAL A 325 -15.33 -13.83 -0.03
C VAL A 325 -16.09 -14.15 1.27
N LEU A 326 -15.68 -13.56 2.40
CA LEU A 326 -16.38 -13.73 3.67
C LEU A 326 -17.82 -13.20 3.59
N VAL A 327 -18.02 -12.00 3.03
CA VAL A 327 -19.35 -11.40 2.88
C VAL A 327 -20.22 -12.26 1.97
N ALA A 328 -19.71 -12.71 0.82
CA ALA A 328 -20.45 -13.59 -0.09
C ALA A 328 -20.80 -14.93 0.58
N GLY A 329 -19.88 -15.52 1.34
CA GLY A 329 -20.12 -16.76 2.09
C GLY A 329 -21.16 -16.59 3.20
N SER A 330 -21.13 -15.45 3.90
CA SER A 330 -22.15 -15.12 4.91
C SER A 330 -23.53 -14.92 4.28
N MET A 331 -23.63 -14.25 3.14
CA MET A 331 -24.89 -14.13 2.39
C MET A 331 -25.46 -15.49 1.96
N ALA A 332 -24.60 -16.44 1.58
CA ALA A 332 -25.03 -17.81 1.24
C ALA A 332 -25.45 -18.64 2.47
N LEU A 333 -25.18 -18.16 3.68
CA LEU A 333 -25.52 -18.77 4.97
C LEU A 333 -26.48 -17.89 5.77
N ASP A 334 -27.46 -17.29 5.08
CA ASP A 334 -28.51 -16.44 5.66
C ASP A 334 -28.00 -15.30 6.55
N GLY A 335 -26.81 -14.76 6.25
CA GLY A 335 -26.20 -13.64 6.98
C GLY A 335 -25.46 -14.03 8.25
N PHE A 336 -25.15 -15.32 8.43
CA PHE A 336 -24.42 -15.82 9.59
C PHE A 336 -23.17 -14.99 9.91
N GLY A 337 -23.09 -14.49 11.14
CA GLY A 337 -21.98 -13.69 11.65
C GLY A 337 -21.99 -12.21 11.26
N LEU A 338 -22.93 -11.74 10.44
CA LEU A 338 -23.06 -10.35 9.97
C LEU A 338 -24.38 -9.67 10.34
N HIS A 339 -25.23 -10.29 11.17
CA HIS A 339 -26.46 -9.66 11.67
C HIS A 339 -26.27 -8.50 12.66
N PRO A 340 -25.26 -8.49 13.56
CA PRO A 340 -25.12 -7.39 14.51
C PRO A 340 -24.98 -6.03 13.81
N VAL A 341 -25.79 -5.07 14.22
CA VAL A 341 -25.75 -3.70 13.68
C VAL A 341 -24.43 -3.02 14.07
N PRO A 342 -23.72 -2.36 13.15
CA PRO A 342 -22.44 -1.71 13.44
C PRO A 342 -22.50 -0.69 14.58
N ASP A 343 -21.34 -0.49 15.24
CA ASP A 343 -21.15 0.36 16.42
C ASP A 343 -22.00 0.02 17.66
N THR A 344 -22.64 -1.16 17.67
CA THR A 344 -23.27 -1.71 18.89
C THR A 344 -22.29 -2.55 19.70
N ALA A 345 -22.54 -2.71 21.01
CA ALA A 345 -21.74 -3.60 21.85
C ALA A 345 -21.71 -5.06 21.33
N GLY A 346 -22.83 -5.53 20.78
CA GLY A 346 -22.92 -6.86 20.16
C GLY A 346 -22.03 -6.99 18.93
N TRP A 347 -21.95 -5.95 18.10
CA TRP A 347 -21.03 -5.92 16.95
C TRP A 347 -19.57 -5.92 17.36
N TRP A 348 -19.20 -5.09 18.35
CA TRP A 348 -17.83 -5.07 18.88
C TRP A 348 -17.41 -6.42 19.47
N ALA A 349 -18.33 -7.16 20.09
CA ALA A 349 -18.07 -8.50 20.63
C ALA A 349 -17.77 -9.55 19.54
N THR A 350 -18.30 -9.41 18.32
CA THR A 350 -18.02 -10.36 17.22
C THR A 350 -16.71 -10.06 16.48
N ARG A 351 -16.18 -8.83 16.58
CA ARG A 351 -14.99 -8.41 15.83
C ARG A 351 -13.72 -9.25 16.04
N PRO A 352 -13.38 -9.74 17.24
CA PRO A 352 -12.23 -10.63 17.41
C PRO A 352 -12.33 -11.91 16.57
N VAL A 353 -13.50 -12.55 16.52
CA VAL A 353 -13.73 -13.77 15.72
C VAL A 353 -13.74 -13.43 14.23
N TYR A 354 -14.42 -12.35 13.85
CA TYR A 354 -14.45 -11.86 12.47
C TYR A 354 -13.05 -11.59 11.90
N VAL A 355 -12.20 -10.89 12.65
CA VAL A 355 -10.80 -10.62 12.28
C VAL A 355 -9.98 -11.91 12.21
N LEU A 356 -10.20 -12.86 13.12
CA LEU A 356 -9.52 -14.16 13.08
C LEU A 356 -9.89 -14.93 11.81
N VAL A 357 -11.17 -15.01 11.43
CA VAL A 357 -11.61 -15.68 10.21
C VAL A 357 -10.99 -15.03 8.98
N LEU A 358 -11.01 -13.68 8.89
CA LEU A 358 -10.38 -12.96 7.78
C LEU A 358 -8.87 -13.16 7.71
N ALA A 359 -8.20 -13.22 8.87
CA ALA A 359 -6.77 -13.53 8.94
C ALA A 359 -6.48 -14.94 8.42
N LEU A 360 -7.33 -15.93 8.74
CA LEU A 360 -7.20 -17.30 8.24
C LEU A 360 -7.43 -17.39 6.73
N LEU A 361 -8.49 -16.74 6.21
CA LEU A 361 -8.77 -16.68 4.77
C LEU A 361 -7.62 -16.01 4.00
N THR A 362 -7.14 -14.88 4.50
CA THR A 362 -6.01 -14.15 3.92
C THR A 362 -4.73 -14.96 3.97
N ALA A 363 -4.44 -15.62 5.10
CA ALA A 363 -3.28 -16.51 5.21
C ALA A 363 -3.37 -17.69 4.22
N GLY A 364 -4.58 -18.24 4.01
CA GLY A 364 -4.84 -19.28 3.02
C GLY A 364 -4.54 -18.81 1.60
N ALA A 365 -5.06 -17.64 1.20
CA ALA A 365 -4.78 -17.04 -0.11
C ALA A 365 -3.27 -16.77 -0.29
N VAL A 366 -2.63 -16.17 0.71
CA VAL A 366 -1.18 -15.87 0.73
C VAL A 366 -0.34 -17.15 0.63
N ALA A 367 -0.77 -18.27 1.21
CA ALA A 367 -0.05 -19.54 1.11
C ALA A 367 -0.04 -20.11 -0.33
N VAL A 368 -1.07 -19.80 -1.13
CA VAL A 368 -1.20 -20.21 -2.53
C VAL A 368 -0.43 -19.27 -3.47
N VAL A 369 -0.60 -17.96 -3.29
CA VAL A 369 -0.07 -16.94 -4.21
C VAL A 369 1.29 -16.38 -3.80
N GLY A 370 1.70 -16.57 -2.55
CA GLY A 370 2.92 -15.98 -2.00
C GLY A 370 4.20 -16.34 -2.78
N ARG A 371 4.20 -17.46 -3.52
CA ARG A 371 5.33 -17.83 -4.40
C ARG A 371 5.70 -16.74 -5.42
N PHE A 372 4.74 -15.89 -5.81
CA PHE A 372 4.97 -14.81 -6.78
C PHE A 372 5.70 -13.60 -6.18
N GLU A 373 5.90 -13.53 -4.86
CA GLU A 373 6.63 -12.44 -4.18
C GLU A 373 8.13 -12.65 -4.06
N SER A 374 8.61 -13.82 -4.46
CA SER A 374 10.02 -14.18 -4.41
C SER A 374 10.57 -14.32 -5.83
N PRO A 375 10.58 -13.23 -6.63
CA PRO A 375 11.03 -13.33 -8.00
C PRO A 375 12.52 -13.65 -8.04
N ALA A 376 12.89 -14.58 -8.92
CA ALA A 376 14.29 -14.88 -9.18
C ALA A 376 15.03 -13.61 -9.64
N PRO A 377 16.32 -13.47 -9.29
CA PRO A 377 17.19 -12.45 -9.85
C PRO A 377 17.08 -12.43 -11.38
N ASP A 378 17.03 -11.24 -11.96
CA ASP A 378 16.93 -11.05 -13.40
C ASP A 378 18.32 -10.78 -13.97
N PRO A 379 18.97 -11.75 -14.64
CA PRO A 379 20.36 -11.61 -15.10
C PRO A 379 20.51 -10.74 -16.34
N ARG A 380 19.38 -10.32 -16.95
CA ARG A 380 19.38 -9.51 -18.17
C ARG A 380 20.09 -8.17 -17.96
N PRO A 381 20.79 -7.63 -18.98
CA PRO A 381 21.40 -6.31 -18.92
C PRO A 381 20.38 -5.23 -18.57
N ALA A 382 20.86 -4.11 -18.03
CA ALA A 382 20.01 -2.98 -17.71
C ALA A 382 19.30 -2.48 -18.99
N PRO A 383 17.96 -2.36 -18.99
CA PRO A 383 17.26 -1.74 -20.11
C PRO A 383 17.48 -0.23 -20.09
N SER A 384 17.27 0.42 -21.24
CA SER A 384 17.11 1.87 -21.26
C SER A 384 16.02 2.30 -20.28
N ALA A 385 16.22 3.43 -19.59
CA ALA A 385 15.31 3.94 -18.56
C ALA A 385 13.86 4.11 -19.04
N VAL A 386 13.67 4.37 -20.34
CA VAL A 386 12.36 4.57 -20.97
C VAL A 386 11.46 3.34 -20.80
N ARG A 387 12.00 2.12 -20.99
CA ARG A 387 11.18 0.88 -20.94
C ARG A 387 10.51 0.65 -19.56
N PRO A 388 11.24 0.60 -18.44
CA PRO A 388 10.63 0.43 -17.13
C PRO A 388 9.76 1.63 -16.72
N VAL A 389 10.06 2.85 -17.19
CA VAL A 389 9.19 4.02 -16.95
C VAL A 389 7.85 3.89 -17.70
N LEU A 390 7.85 3.48 -18.97
CA LEU A 390 6.61 3.23 -19.71
C LEU A 390 5.81 2.06 -19.08
N ALA A 391 6.50 1.00 -18.67
CA ALA A 391 5.89 -0.11 -17.93
C ALA A 391 5.19 0.39 -16.66
N MET A 392 5.90 1.22 -15.89
CA MET A 392 5.38 1.83 -14.67
C MET A 392 4.13 2.66 -14.94
N VAL A 393 4.17 3.55 -15.94
CA VAL A 393 3.02 4.40 -16.29
C VAL A 393 1.82 3.54 -16.67
N GLY A 394 2.00 2.53 -17.53
CA GLY A 394 0.91 1.62 -17.92
C GLY A 394 0.35 0.81 -16.75
N VAL A 395 1.21 0.30 -15.86
CA VAL A 395 0.78 -0.39 -14.64
C VAL A 395 0.01 0.55 -13.73
N CYS A 396 0.54 1.74 -13.43
CA CYS A 396 -0.11 2.69 -12.53
C CYS A 396 -1.45 3.18 -13.09
N ALA A 397 -1.54 3.43 -14.39
CA ALA A 397 -2.78 3.79 -15.06
C ALA A 397 -3.81 2.65 -14.97
N GLY A 398 -3.41 1.40 -15.24
CA GLY A 398 -4.29 0.24 -15.13
C GLY A 398 -4.79 0.01 -13.69
N LEU A 399 -3.90 0.08 -12.71
CA LEU A 399 -4.26 -0.05 -11.29
C LEU A 399 -5.16 1.09 -10.81
N GLY A 400 -4.87 2.34 -11.20
CA GLY A 400 -5.72 3.48 -10.89
C GLY A 400 -7.11 3.36 -11.50
N ALA A 401 -7.20 2.91 -12.76
CA ALA A 401 -8.47 2.65 -13.43
C ALA A 401 -9.27 1.53 -12.74
N LEU A 402 -8.63 0.43 -12.33
CA LEU A 402 -9.27 -0.66 -11.58
C LEU A 402 -9.78 -0.22 -10.21
N ALA A 403 -8.98 0.57 -9.48
CA ALA A 403 -9.37 1.12 -8.19
C ALA A 403 -10.58 2.06 -8.32
N TYR A 404 -10.68 2.81 -9.42
CA TYR A 404 -11.76 3.77 -9.65
C TYR A 404 -13.04 3.11 -10.19
N LEU A 405 -12.91 2.32 -11.26
CA LEU A 405 -14.02 1.75 -12.02
C LEU A 405 -14.50 0.40 -11.48
N GLY A 406 -13.64 -0.39 -10.83
CA GLY A 406 -13.87 -1.82 -10.63
C GLY A 406 -13.77 -2.59 -11.96
N ILE A 407 -14.48 -3.73 -12.04
CA ILE A 407 -14.42 -4.65 -13.20
C ILE A 407 -15.77 -4.80 -13.91
N ALA A 408 -16.78 -4.05 -13.50
CA ALA A 408 -18.07 -4.04 -14.18
C ALA A 408 -18.62 -2.62 -14.23
N ARG A 409 -19.37 -2.30 -15.29
CA ARG A 409 -20.02 -1.00 -15.48
C ARG A 409 -21.21 -1.15 -16.42
N ASP A 410 -22.36 -0.59 -16.04
CA ASP A 410 -23.56 -0.50 -16.88
C ASP A 410 -23.95 -1.85 -17.53
N GLY A 411 -23.94 -2.94 -16.75
CA GLY A 411 -24.24 -4.30 -17.22
C GLY A 411 -23.11 -5.04 -17.93
N VAL A 412 -21.95 -4.39 -18.16
CA VAL A 412 -20.83 -4.96 -18.93
C VAL A 412 -19.65 -5.27 -18.01
N ILE A 413 -19.09 -6.49 -18.15
CA ILE A 413 -17.86 -6.88 -17.47
C ILE A 413 -16.64 -6.39 -18.25
N LEU A 414 -15.83 -5.53 -17.61
CA LEU A 414 -14.58 -4.98 -18.12
C LEU A 414 -13.42 -5.98 -17.92
N TRP A 415 -13.57 -7.19 -18.45
CA TRP A 415 -12.63 -8.31 -18.27
C TRP A 415 -11.20 -8.01 -18.75
N TYR A 416 -11.05 -7.07 -19.68
CA TYR A 416 -9.77 -6.66 -20.24
C TYR A 416 -9.00 -5.71 -19.31
N LEU A 417 -9.66 -5.02 -18.38
CA LEU A 417 -9.05 -3.98 -17.55
C LEU A 417 -7.96 -4.54 -16.61
N PRO A 418 -8.14 -5.71 -15.95
CA PRO A 418 -7.07 -6.38 -15.21
C PRO A 418 -5.89 -6.83 -16.09
N LEU A 419 -6.07 -6.95 -17.40
CA LEU A 419 -4.98 -7.33 -18.32
C LEU A 419 -4.07 -6.15 -18.64
N VAL A 420 -4.49 -4.90 -18.43
CA VAL A 420 -3.70 -3.70 -18.73
C VAL A 420 -2.39 -3.65 -17.92
N PRO A 421 -2.37 -3.82 -16.58
CA PRO A 421 -1.12 -3.89 -15.82
C PRO A 421 -0.21 -5.07 -16.24
N ILE A 422 -0.81 -6.19 -16.64
CA ILE A 422 -0.07 -7.38 -17.11
C ILE A 422 0.61 -7.07 -18.44
N ALA A 423 -0.13 -6.53 -19.41
CA ALA A 423 0.38 -6.14 -20.72
C ALA A 423 1.49 -5.09 -20.59
N ALA A 424 1.30 -4.07 -19.74
CA ALA A 424 2.32 -3.06 -19.47
C ALA A 424 3.62 -3.66 -18.90
N CYS A 425 3.53 -4.64 -18.01
CA CYS A 425 4.69 -5.36 -17.50
C CYS A 425 5.44 -6.17 -18.56
N VAL A 426 4.71 -6.83 -19.46
CA VAL A 426 5.29 -7.66 -20.52
C VAL A 426 5.92 -6.78 -21.60
N LEU A 427 5.17 -5.81 -22.13
CA LEU A 427 5.62 -4.89 -23.18
C LEU A 427 6.78 -4.01 -22.69
N GLY A 428 6.75 -3.59 -21.43
CA GLY A 428 7.82 -2.83 -20.79
C GLY A 428 9.04 -3.66 -20.38
N GLY A 429 9.04 -4.98 -20.62
CA GLY A 429 10.15 -5.88 -20.33
C GLY A 429 10.40 -6.16 -18.84
N VAL A 430 9.46 -5.81 -17.96
CA VAL A 430 9.53 -6.05 -16.50
C VAL A 430 9.41 -7.55 -16.23
N VAL A 431 8.49 -8.24 -16.92
CA VAL A 431 8.23 -9.68 -16.81
C VAL A 431 8.62 -10.38 -18.11
N ARG A 432 9.11 -11.63 -18.02
CA ARG A 432 9.20 -12.54 -19.18
C ARG A 432 7.98 -13.46 -19.16
N LEU A 433 7.24 -13.53 -20.27
CA LEU A 433 6.38 -14.68 -20.52
C LEU A 433 7.30 -15.83 -20.94
N SER A 434 7.59 -16.74 -20.03
CA SER A 434 8.25 -18.00 -20.35
C SER A 434 7.30 -18.80 -21.25
N GLY A 435 7.53 -18.81 -22.56
CA GLY A 435 6.71 -19.57 -23.52
C GLY A 435 6.67 -19.08 -24.98
N LEU A 436 7.26 -17.94 -25.33
CA LEU A 436 7.32 -17.52 -26.74
C LEU A 436 8.55 -18.11 -27.47
N PRO A 437 8.41 -18.72 -28.67
CA PRO A 437 9.46 -19.49 -29.38
C PRO A 437 10.78 -18.76 -29.71
N GLY A 438 10.90 -17.46 -29.43
CA GLY A 438 12.14 -16.71 -29.62
C GLY A 438 13.12 -16.79 -28.45
N ALA A 439 12.70 -17.30 -27.28
CA ALA A 439 13.48 -17.24 -26.03
C ALA A 439 14.64 -18.24 -25.93
N GLU A 440 14.70 -19.24 -26.81
CA GLU A 440 15.80 -20.21 -26.85
C GLU A 440 17.01 -19.71 -27.66
N ARG A 441 16.82 -18.81 -28.63
CA ARG A 441 17.94 -18.27 -29.43
C ARG A 441 18.90 -17.42 -28.60
N ASP A 442 18.38 -16.57 -27.71
CA ASP A 442 19.21 -15.75 -26.80
C ASP A 442 19.99 -16.59 -25.75
N GLN A 443 19.50 -17.78 -25.39
CA GLN A 443 20.24 -18.67 -24.47
C GLN A 443 21.33 -19.48 -25.16
N ALA A 444 21.20 -19.72 -26.47
CA ALA A 444 22.21 -20.40 -27.26
C ALA A 444 23.40 -19.48 -27.57
N ASP A 445 23.16 -18.19 -27.85
CA ASP A 445 24.23 -17.23 -28.14
C ASP A 445 24.97 -16.74 -26.89
N ALA A 446 24.34 -16.76 -25.70
CA ALA A 446 25.02 -16.43 -24.43
C ALA A 446 25.88 -17.57 -23.87
N ARG A 447 25.88 -18.75 -24.52
CA ARG A 447 26.69 -19.93 -24.15
C ARG A 447 27.81 -20.22 -25.16
N ARG A 448 27.97 -19.37 -26.17
CA ARG A 448 29.13 -19.34 -27.07
C ARG A 448 29.94 -18.09 -26.77
#